data_AF-A0A502CF11-F1
#
_entry.id   AF-A0A502CF11-F1
#
_cell.length_a   1.000
_cell.length_b   1.000
_cell.length_c   1.000
_cell.angle_alpha   90.00
_cell.angle_beta   90.00
_cell.angle_gamma   90.00
#
_symmetry.space_group_name_H-M   'P 1'
#
loop_
_entity.id
_entity.type
_entity.pdbx_description
1 polymer ?
#
loop_
_entity_poly.entity_id
_entity_poly.type
_entity_poly.pdbx_seq_one_letter_code
_entity_poly.pdbx_strand_id
1 'polypeptide(L)'
;MSVSETEVTLLPALQGQPIERVQRDGVEYVVLGTAHVSRSSMEAVDALLAHEPFDAVAVELCESRAQSMRDPEAFKQMDLFKVIRQGKAGMVAASLVLSTFQKRLADKSGIQPGAEMKAAMDGATQRNLPLWLIDREVGTTLKRAWRSVGFWQRFGLLGGLLASVFEREEIEQAEIEKLKQGDLLESAFSEFASESKPLYESLIGERDAFMAARLRQEVAQSVPVESAGTQNRRVLVVIGAGHLKGLCTLLREQQEDPAGKVAELATTPAKARWPKWLAAALVLLVFAAIAWAFHRNAALGTQALMAWVLFTGGFAAIGALAAGGHPLSILAAFIAAPIKPFRPGIPAGGISAMAEAWVRRPRVVDFDTLRDDIVHWSGWWKNRVARTLLNFFLVSVGTIVGEYSAGIHIFKSLI
;
A
#
# COMPACT_ATOMS: atom_id res chain seq x y z
N MET A 1 15.50 -34.47 -39.58
CA MET A 1 15.32 -33.35 -40.54
C MET A 1 14.89 -32.14 -39.74
N SER A 2 15.83 -31.22 -39.54
CA SER A 2 15.61 -29.95 -38.83
C SER A 2 14.83 -29.00 -39.72
N VAL A 3 13.72 -28.47 -39.21
CA VAL A 3 12.99 -27.33 -39.79
C VAL A 3 12.85 -26.36 -38.62
N SER A 4 13.82 -25.47 -38.42
CA SER A 4 14.01 -24.13 -39.03
C SER A 4 13.48 -23.05 -38.07
N GLU A 5 14.43 -22.42 -37.38
CA GLU A 5 14.32 -21.13 -36.70
C GLU A 5 14.12 -20.01 -37.73
N THR A 6 12.99 -19.90 -38.44
CA THR A 6 12.65 -18.67 -39.19
C THR A 6 11.21 -18.69 -39.70
N GLU A 7 10.29 -18.05 -38.98
CA GLU A 7 9.18 -17.21 -39.48
C GLU A 7 8.24 -16.80 -38.31
N VAL A 8 8.82 -16.22 -37.25
CA VAL A 8 8.14 -15.10 -36.60
C VAL A 8 8.68 -13.87 -37.31
N THR A 9 8.16 -13.63 -38.52
CA THR A 9 8.32 -12.34 -39.18
C THR A 9 7.71 -11.34 -38.22
N LEU A 10 8.58 -10.60 -37.53
CA LEU A 10 8.24 -9.68 -36.45
C LEU A 10 7.07 -8.83 -36.87
N LEU A 11 5.88 -9.12 -36.33
CA LEU A 11 4.78 -8.17 -36.36
C LEU A 11 5.35 -6.85 -35.87
N PRO A 12 5.13 -5.72 -36.57
CA PRO A 12 5.68 -4.43 -36.17
C PRO A 12 5.41 -4.10 -34.69
N ALA A 13 4.27 -4.57 -34.16
CA ALA A 13 3.87 -4.44 -32.76
C ALA A 13 4.75 -5.20 -31.75
N LEU A 14 5.45 -6.27 -32.16
CA LEU A 14 6.31 -7.09 -31.29
C LEU A 14 7.79 -6.68 -31.36
N GLN A 15 8.17 -5.86 -32.33
CA GLN A 15 9.56 -5.46 -32.52
C GLN A 15 10.03 -4.57 -31.35
N GLY A 16 11.10 -4.99 -30.67
CA GLY A 16 11.67 -4.27 -29.53
C GLY A 16 10.90 -4.42 -28.23
N GLN A 17 9.85 -5.25 -28.18
CA GLN A 17 9.14 -5.56 -26.94
C GLN A 17 9.93 -6.58 -26.11
N PRO A 18 10.00 -6.43 -24.77
CA PRO A 18 10.77 -7.32 -23.92
C PRO A 18 9.96 -8.61 -23.68
N ILE A 19 10.20 -9.62 -24.52
CA ILE A 19 9.53 -10.92 -24.47
C ILE A 19 10.55 -12.00 -24.11
N GLU A 20 10.23 -12.81 -23.11
CA GLU A 20 11.04 -13.96 -22.71
C GLU A 20 10.19 -15.23 -22.72
N ARG A 21 10.78 -16.35 -23.15
CA ARG A 21 10.11 -17.66 -23.16
C ARG A 21 10.77 -18.58 -22.14
N VAL A 22 9.98 -19.14 -21.23
CA VAL A 22 10.45 -20.06 -20.18
C VAL A 22 9.68 -21.36 -20.29
N GLN A 23 10.39 -22.48 -20.43
CA GLN A 23 9.77 -23.80 -20.36
C GLN A 23 9.97 -24.41 -18.98
N ARG A 24 8.87 -24.88 -18.37
CA ARG A 24 8.90 -25.57 -17.09
C ARG A 24 7.69 -26.49 -16.93
N ASP A 25 7.92 -27.71 -16.45
CA ASP A 25 6.89 -28.68 -16.08
C ASP A 25 5.87 -28.94 -17.23
N GLY A 26 6.35 -28.96 -18.48
CA GLY A 26 5.51 -29.15 -19.68
C GLY A 26 4.71 -27.91 -20.11
N VAL A 27 5.02 -26.74 -19.55
CA VAL A 27 4.39 -25.46 -19.88
C VAL A 27 5.42 -24.49 -20.43
N GLU A 28 5.10 -23.86 -21.56
CA GLU A 28 5.79 -22.70 -22.10
C GLU A 28 5.11 -21.43 -21.61
N TYR A 29 5.80 -20.66 -20.78
CA TYR A 29 5.40 -19.32 -20.38
C TYR A 29 5.99 -18.31 -21.37
N VAL A 30 5.12 -17.62 -22.10
CA VAL A 30 5.50 -16.48 -22.94
C VAL A 30 5.30 -15.22 -22.11
N VAL A 31 6.38 -14.67 -21.59
CA VAL A 31 6.35 -13.55 -20.64
C VAL A 31 6.62 -12.25 -21.39
N LEU A 32 5.61 -11.38 -21.44
CA LEU A 32 5.70 -10.04 -22.00
C LEU A 32 5.87 -9.03 -20.86
N GLY A 33 7.03 -8.36 -20.84
CA GLY A 33 7.25 -7.18 -20.04
C GLY A 33 6.59 -5.95 -20.67
N THR A 34 5.89 -5.17 -19.87
CA THR A 34 5.13 -4.00 -20.33
C THR A 34 5.52 -2.73 -19.57
N ALA A 35 5.35 -1.58 -20.21
CA ALA A 35 5.42 -0.29 -19.53
C ALA A 35 3.99 0.21 -19.30
N HIS A 36 3.61 0.48 -18.05
CA HIS A 36 2.23 0.70 -17.57
C HIS A 36 1.46 1.92 -18.13
N VAL A 37 2.00 2.58 -19.15
CA VAL A 37 1.37 3.69 -19.89
C VAL A 37 1.83 3.66 -21.36
N SER A 38 2.01 2.47 -21.94
CA SER A 38 2.55 2.32 -23.28
C SER A 38 1.53 1.72 -24.24
N ARG A 39 1.20 2.48 -25.30
CA ARG A 39 0.35 1.99 -26.39
C ARG A 39 1.00 0.79 -27.09
N SER A 40 2.33 0.82 -27.27
CA SER A 40 3.03 -0.28 -27.93
C SER A 40 2.97 -1.57 -27.12
N SER A 41 2.92 -1.50 -25.78
CA SER A 41 2.74 -2.69 -24.94
C SER A 41 1.33 -3.28 -25.07
N MET A 42 0.30 -2.44 -25.19
CA MET A 42 -1.07 -2.89 -25.46
C MET A 42 -1.17 -3.56 -26.84
N GLU A 43 -0.61 -2.92 -27.88
CA GLU A 43 -0.58 -3.49 -29.24
C GLU A 43 0.19 -4.83 -29.29
N ALA A 44 1.24 -4.97 -28.49
CA ALA A 44 1.99 -6.22 -28.37
C ALA A 44 1.14 -7.35 -27.75
N VAL A 45 0.35 -7.05 -26.73
CA VAL A 45 -0.60 -8.01 -26.14
C VAL A 45 -1.62 -8.48 -27.18
N ASP A 46 -2.23 -7.55 -27.89
CA ASP A 46 -3.23 -7.86 -28.93
C ASP A 46 -2.61 -8.70 -30.06
N ALA A 47 -1.39 -8.34 -30.48
CA ALA A 47 -0.65 -9.05 -31.50
C ALA A 47 -0.33 -10.50 -31.08
N LEU A 48 0.16 -10.73 -29.85
CA LEU A 48 0.42 -12.08 -29.34
C LEU A 48 -0.87 -12.90 -29.30
N LEU A 49 -1.94 -12.37 -28.70
CA LEU A 49 -3.22 -13.06 -28.60
C LEU A 49 -3.88 -13.35 -29.95
N ALA A 50 -3.57 -12.57 -30.99
CA ALA A 50 -4.10 -12.79 -32.33
C ALA A 50 -3.31 -13.84 -33.14
N HIS A 51 -2.01 -14.01 -32.88
CA HIS A 51 -1.12 -14.80 -33.76
C HIS A 51 -0.55 -16.05 -33.10
N GLU A 52 -0.59 -16.17 -31.78
CA GLU A 52 -0.15 -17.37 -31.06
C GLU A 52 -1.30 -18.03 -30.30
N PRO A 53 -1.38 -19.38 -30.29
CA PRO A 53 -2.32 -20.09 -29.45
C PRO A 53 -1.84 -20.10 -28.00
N PHE A 54 -2.75 -19.80 -27.08
CA PHE A 54 -2.54 -19.86 -25.63
C PHE A 54 -3.68 -20.63 -24.97
N ASP A 55 -3.36 -21.34 -23.89
CA ASP A 55 -4.32 -22.09 -23.06
C ASP A 55 -4.80 -21.26 -21.86
N ALA A 56 -4.06 -20.22 -21.48
CA ALA A 56 -4.41 -19.29 -20.43
C ALA A 56 -3.68 -17.95 -20.61
N VAL A 57 -4.23 -16.91 -19.99
CA VAL A 57 -3.61 -15.58 -19.89
C VAL A 57 -3.43 -15.22 -18.43
N ALA A 58 -2.24 -14.83 -18.03
CA ALA A 58 -1.90 -14.39 -16.70
C ALA A 58 -1.54 -12.89 -16.70
N VAL A 59 -1.99 -12.15 -15.69
CA VAL A 59 -1.75 -10.70 -15.56
C VAL A 59 -1.22 -10.32 -14.18
N GLU A 60 -0.32 -9.33 -14.10
CA GLU A 60 0.22 -8.75 -12.86
C GLU A 60 -0.82 -7.92 -12.08
N LEU A 61 -1.96 -8.54 -11.78
CA LEU A 61 -3.02 -7.94 -10.99
C LEU A 61 -3.42 -8.90 -9.88
N CYS A 62 -3.82 -8.30 -8.76
CA CYS A 62 -4.57 -8.99 -7.71
C CYS A 62 -6.07 -8.77 -7.93
N GLU A 63 -6.90 -9.57 -7.27
CA GLU A 63 -8.36 -9.53 -7.41
C GLU A 63 -8.93 -8.12 -7.25
N SER A 64 -8.49 -7.40 -6.21
CA SER A 64 -8.96 -6.03 -5.95
C SER A 64 -8.64 -5.04 -7.08
N ARG A 65 -7.47 -5.16 -7.72
CA ARG A 65 -7.08 -4.28 -8.83
C ARG A 65 -7.78 -4.68 -10.14
N ALA A 66 -7.88 -5.97 -10.42
CA ALA A 66 -8.62 -6.47 -11.58
C ALA A 66 -10.10 -6.04 -11.53
N GLN A 67 -10.74 -6.16 -10.36
CA GLN A 67 -12.11 -5.70 -10.15
C GLN A 67 -12.25 -4.18 -10.35
N SER A 68 -11.30 -3.40 -9.81
CA SER A 68 -11.31 -1.93 -9.95
C SER A 68 -11.14 -1.49 -11.41
N MET A 69 -10.44 -2.27 -12.23
CA MET A 69 -10.30 -2.00 -13.66
C MET A 69 -11.52 -2.40 -14.48
N ARG A 70 -12.21 -3.49 -14.10
CA ARG A 70 -13.47 -3.91 -14.75
C ARG A 70 -14.62 -2.99 -14.42
N ASP A 71 -14.73 -2.58 -13.16
CA ASP A 71 -15.80 -1.72 -12.66
C ASP A 71 -15.22 -0.58 -11.80
N PRO A 72 -14.76 0.50 -12.44
CA PRO A 72 -14.25 1.68 -11.74
C PRO A 72 -15.32 2.39 -10.89
N GLU A 73 -16.61 2.21 -11.22
CA GLU A 73 -17.73 2.88 -10.54
C GLU A 73 -18.17 2.13 -9.28
N ALA A 74 -17.98 0.81 -9.19
CA ALA A 74 -18.25 0.03 -7.97
C ALA A 74 -17.50 0.55 -6.75
N PHE A 75 -16.27 1.05 -6.93
CA PHE A 75 -15.47 1.60 -5.82
C PHE A 75 -16.03 2.93 -5.29
N LYS A 76 -16.60 3.76 -6.18
CA LYS A 76 -17.26 5.02 -5.80
C LYS A 76 -18.57 4.80 -5.05
N GLN A 77 -19.18 3.63 -5.23
CA GLN A 77 -20.44 3.25 -4.59
C GLN A 77 -20.25 2.49 -3.27
N MET A 78 -19.00 2.24 -2.83
CA MET A 78 -18.74 1.57 -1.55
C MET A 78 -19.08 2.48 -0.37
N ASP A 79 -19.90 1.96 0.56
CA ASP A 79 -20.24 2.64 1.81
C ASP A 79 -19.00 2.82 2.72
N LEU A 80 -18.58 4.08 2.88
CA LEU A 80 -17.46 4.52 3.71
C LEU A 80 -17.57 4.07 5.18
N PHE A 81 -18.79 3.96 5.74
CA PHE A 81 -18.96 3.46 7.11
C PHE A 81 -18.58 1.98 7.23
N LYS A 82 -18.90 1.18 6.20
CA LYS A 82 -18.53 -0.24 6.14
C LYS A 82 -17.01 -0.40 5.99
N VAL A 83 -16.35 0.46 5.23
CA VAL A 83 -14.89 0.48 5.03
C VAL A 83 -14.15 0.78 6.35
N ILE A 84 -14.58 1.81 7.08
CA ILE A 84 -13.96 2.21 8.36
C ILE A 84 -14.14 1.09 9.40
N ARG A 85 -15.34 0.51 9.49
CA ARG A 85 -15.64 -0.60 10.40
C ARG A 85 -14.83 -1.86 10.12
N GLN A 86 -14.46 -2.09 8.86
CA GLN A 86 -13.62 -3.22 8.43
C GLN A 86 -12.11 -2.94 8.53
N GLY A 87 -11.69 -1.77 9.01
CA GLY A 87 -10.27 -1.40 9.09
C GLY A 87 -9.61 -1.19 7.73
N LYS A 88 -10.40 -0.97 6.67
CA LYS A 88 -9.93 -0.78 5.29
C LYS A 88 -9.70 0.69 4.92
N ALA A 89 -9.85 1.62 5.87
CA ALA A 89 -9.70 3.06 5.64
C ALA A 89 -8.34 3.44 5.00
N GLY A 90 -7.24 2.79 5.42
CA GLY A 90 -5.92 3.03 4.83
C GLY A 90 -5.79 2.58 3.37
N MET A 91 -6.50 1.52 2.97
CA MET A 91 -6.55 1.05 1.58
C MET A 91 -7.32 2.04 0.71
N VAL A 92 -8.42 2.60 1.22
CA VAL A 92 -9.19 3.62 0.50
C VAL A 92 -8.39 4.91 0.35
N ALA A 93 -7.71 5.38 1.41
CA ALA A 93 -6.82 6.53 1.32
C ALA A 93 -5.69 6.32 0.28
N ALA A 94 -5.06 5.14 0.29
CA ALA A 94 -4.05 4.77 -0.71
C ALA A 94 -4.64 4.74 -2.13
N SER A 95 -5.84 4.19 -2.32
CA SER A 95 -6.51 4.17 -3.63
C SER A 95 -6.86 5.57 -4.13
N LEU A 96 -7.25 6.50 -3.24
CA LEU A 96 -7.55 7.88 -3.60
C LEU A 96 -6.28 8.62 -4.05
N VAL A 97 -5.17 8.47 -3.32
CA VAL A 97 -3.87 9.02 -3.71
C VAL A 97 -3.35 8.38 -5.00
N LEU A 98 -3.50 7.08 -5.18
CA LEU A 98 -3.10 6.42 -6.41
C LEU A 98 -3.95 6.89 -7.60
N SER A 99 -5.26 7.07 -7.39
CA SER A 99 -6.18 7.56 -8.43
C SER A 99 -5.87 9.00 -8.88
N THR A 100 -5.31 9.83 -7.99
CA THR A 100 -4.88 11.19 -8.37
C THR A 100 -3.66 11.16 -9.26
N PHE A 101 -2.71 10.29 -8.93
CA PHE A 101 -1.51 10.07 -9.74
C PHE A 101 -1.86 9.45 -11.09
N GLN A 102 -2.71 8.42 -11.10
CA GLN A 102 -3.20 7.75 -12.31
C GLN A 102 -3.93 8.72 -13.25
N LYS A 103 -4.79 9.60 -12.72
CA LYS A 103 -5.50 10.59 -13.55
C LYS A 103 -4.54 11.58 -14.21
N ARG A 104 -3.55 12.09 -13.46
CA ARG A 104 -2.53 13.01 -14.01
C ARG A 104 -1.69 12.36 -15.12
N LEU A 105 -1.35 11.08 -14.96
CA LEU A 105 -0.65 10.30 -16.00
C LEU A 105 -1.52 10.07 -17.23
N ALA A 106 -2.81 9.77 -17.04
CA ALA A 106 -3.77 9.58 -18.14
C ALA A 106 -3.96 10.87 -18.96
N ASP A 107 -4.11 12.01 -18.28
CA ASP A 107 -4.32 13.31 -18.92
C ASP A 107 -3.10 13.76 -19.75
N LYS A 108 -1.88 13.38 -19.34
CA LYS A 108 -0.63 13.71 -20.05
C LYS A 108 -0.29 12.76 -21.20
N SER A 109 -0.67 11.49 -21.12
CA SER A 109 -0.28 10.44 -22.09
C SER A 109 -1.39 10.06 -23.07
N GLY A 110 -2.66 10.43 -22.80
CA GLY A 110 -3.82 10.02 -23.59
C GLY A 110 -4.14 8.52 -23.49
N ILE A 111 -3.45 7.78 -22.61
CA ILE A 111 -3.59 6.34 -22.40
C ILE A 111 -3.96 6.12 -20.93
N GLN A 112 -4.96 5.29 -20.68
CA GLN A 112 -5.33 4.92 -19.32
C GLN A 112 -4.21 4.04 -18.72
N PRO A 113 -3.67 4.36 -17.53
CA PRO A 113 -2.73 3.48 -16.84
C PRO A 113 -3.32 2.07 -16.68
N GLY A 114 -2.55 1.04 -17.04
CA GLY A 114 -3.03 -0.34 -17.04
C GLY A 114 -3.77 -0.78 -18.30
N ALA A 115 -3.75 0.00 -19.38
CA ALA A 115 -4.40 -0.35 -20.65
C ALA A 115 -3.93 -1.71 -21.20
N GLU A 116 -2.64 -2.02 -21.07
CA GLU A 116 -2.04 -3.30 -21.46
C GLU A 116 -2.60 -4.48 -20.65
N MET A 117 -2.77 -4.31 -19.33
CA MET A 117 -3.36 -5.35 -18.48
C MET A 117 -4.85 -5.54 -18.79
N LYS A 118 -5.55 -4.43 -19.07
CA LYS A 118 -6.96 -4.48 -19.50
C LYS A 118 -7.11 -5.20 -20.83
N ALA A 119 -6.25 -4.91 -21.80
CA ALA A 119 -6.24 -5.59 -23.11
C ALA A 119 -6.01 -7.10 -22.94
N ALA A 120 -5.10 -7.52 -22.05
CA ALA A 120 -4.88 -8.93 -21.75
C ALA A 120 -6.13 -9.59 -21.14
N MET A 121 -6.79 -8.93 -20.19
CA MET A 121 -8.02 -9.42 -19.56
C MET A 121 -9.19 -9.52 -20.54
N ASP A 122 -9.40 -8.48 -21.35
CA ASP A 122 -10.45 -8.43 -22.36
C ASP A 122 -10.19 -9.46 -23.46
N GLY A 123 -8.94 -9.58 -23.90
CA GLY A 123 -8.50 -10.53 -24.92
C GLY A 123 -8.65 -11.99 -24.46
N ALA A 124 -8.37 -12.29 -23.20
CA ALA A 124 -8.65 -13.60 -22.60
C ALA A 124 -10.15 -13.90 -22.60
N THR A 125 -10.97 -12.94 -22.19
CA THR A 125 -12.43 -13.08 -22.15
C THR A 125 -13.02 -13.32 -23.54
N GLN A 126 -12.60 -12.54 -24.54
CA GLN A 126 -13.07 -12.65 -25.93
C GLN A 126 -12.74 -14.01 -26.55
N ARG A 127 -11.63 -14.63 -26.12
CA ARG A 127 -11.17 -15.93 -26.61
C ARG A 127 -11.60 -17.10 -25.73
N ASN A 128 -12.41 -16.84 -24.69
CA ASN A 128 -12.81 -17.82 -23.68
C ASN A 128 -11.63 -18.55 -23.03
N LEU A 129 -10.52 -17.83 -22.81
CA LEU A 129 -9.34 -18.35 -22.13
C LEU A 129 -9.45 -18.12 -20.61
N PRO A 130 -9.01 -19.08 -19.78
CA PRO A 130 -8.78 -18.86 -18.36
C PRO A 130 -7.90 -17.63 -18.11
N LEU A 131 -8.36 -16.74 -17.23
CA LEU A 131 -7.60 -15.59 -16.77
C LEU A 131 -7.03 -15.85 -15.38
N TRP A 132 -5.72 -15.74 -15.24
CA TRP A 132 -5.01 -15.92 -13.97
C TRP A 132 -4.53 -14.58 -13.42
N LEU A 133 -4.96 -14.26 -12.21
CA LEU A 133 -4.49 -13.10 -11.46
C LEU A 133 -3.31 -13.55 -10.60
N ILE A 134 -2.09 -13.16 -11.01
CA ILE A 134 -0.87 -13.76 -10.47
C ILE A 134 -0.18 -12.91 -9.41
N ASP A 135 -0.65 -11.71 -9.13
CA ASP A 135 0.00 -10.81 -8.17
C ASP A 135 -0.70 -10.77 -6.82
N ARG A 136 0.08 -10.39 -5.80
CA ARG A 136 -0.33 -10.27 -4.41
C ARG A 136 -1.18 -9.03 -4.19
N GLU A 137 -2.08 -9.11 -3.20
CA GLU A 137 -2.86 -7.97 -2.74
C GLU A 137 -1.97 -6.77 -2.39
N VAL A 138 -2.25 -5.62 -3.02
CA VAL A 138 -1.45 -4.40 -2.87
C VAL A 138 -1.34 -3.96 -1.41
N GLY A 139 -2.41 -4.13 -0.64
CA GLY A 139 -2.43 -3.82 0.80
C GLY A 139 -1.49 -4.72 1.62
N THR A 140 -1.26 -5.96 1.20
CA THR A 140 -0.27 -6.86 1.82
C THR A 140 1.13 -6.44 1.42
N THR A 141 1.37 -6.19 0.13
CA THR A 141 2.67 -5.73 -0.40
C THR A 141 3.15 -4.46 0.31
N LEU A 142 2.31 -3.42 0.40
CA LEU A 142 2.66 -2.17 1.08
C LEU A 142 2.93 -2.38 2.58
N LYS A 143 2.17 -3.25 3.26
CA LYS A 143 2.40 -3.56 4.68
C LYS A 143 3.72 -4.30 4.90
N ARG A 144 4.12 -5.17 3.98
CA ARG A 144 5.39 -5.90 4.05
C ARG A 144 6.56 -4.95 3.81
N ALA A 145 6.48 -4.10 2.78
CA ALA A 145 7.50 -3.08 2.51
C ALA A 145 7.68 -2.10 3.67
N TRP A 146 6.58 -1.62 4.26
CA TRP A 146 6.65 -0.78 5.45
C TRP A 146 7.30 -1.48 6.66
N ARG A 147 7.13 -2.80 6.76
CA ARG A 147 7.70 -3.61 7.84
C ARG A 147 9.13 -4.04 7.60
N SER A 148 9.60 -4.07 6.35
CA SER A 148 10.99 -4.43 6.01
C SER A 148 12.00 -3.32 6.33
N VAL A 149 11.53 -2.06 6.43
CA VAL A 149 12.38 -0.91 6.76
C VAL A 149 12.45 -0.56 8.25
N GLY A 150 13.61 -0.04 8.65
CA GLY A 150 13.88 0.45 10.00
C GLY A 150 13.08 1.71 10.37
N PHE A 151 13.04 2.05 11.66
CA PHE A 151 12.29 3.21 12.17
C PHE A 151 12.69 4.52 11.49
N TRP A 152 13.99 4.79 11.35
CA TRP A 152 14.51 6.01 10.72
C TRP A 152 14.22 6.11 9.23
N GLN A 153 14.37 5.01 8.50
CA GLN A 153 14.03 4.94 7.07
C GLN A 153 12.56 5.25 6.81
N ARG A 154 11.65 4.85 7.71
CA ARG A 154 10.22 5.23 7.60
C ARG A 154 10.00 6.73 7.62
N PHE A 155 10.73 7.48 8.46
CA PHE A 155 10.63 8.94 8.45
C PHE A 155 11.21 9.55 7.18
N GLY A 156 12.32 8.99 6.66
CA GLY A 156 12.87 9.39 5.37
C GLY A 156 11.87 9.20 4.22
N LEU A 157 11.24 8.02 4.13
CA LEU A 157 10.21 7.74 3.13
C LEU A 157 8.99 8.65 3.27
N LEU A 158 8.49 8.87 4.49
CA LEU A 158 7.39 9.80 4.72
C LEU A 158 7.77 11.25 4.37
N GLY A 159 9.00 11.66 4.70
CA GLY A 159 9.53 12.97 4.34
C GLY A 159 9.63 13.16 2.84
N GLY A 160 10.17 12.17 2.12
CA GLY A 160 10.26 12.17 0.65
C GLY A 160 8.88 12.19 -0.03
N LEU A 161 7.92 11.40 0.46
CA LEU A 161 6.54 11.42 -0.05
C LEU A 161 5.83 12.75 0.22
N LEU A 162 6.11 13.41 1.36
CA LEU A 162 5.58 14.74 1.62
C LEU A 162 6.24 15.76 0.69
N ALA A 163 7.57 15.71 0.53
CA ALA A 163 8.32 16.57 -0.37
C ALA A 163 7.81 16.47 -1.82
N SER A 164 7.58 15.25 -2.32
CA SER A 164 7.08 15.03 -3.69
C SER A 164 5.64 15.53 -3.93
N VAL A 165 4.84 15.69 -2.87
CA VAL A 165 3.51 16.34 -2.98
C VAL A 165 3.65 17.87 -3.08
N PHE A 166 4.72 18.44 -2.52
CA PHE A 166 5.03 19.87 -2.59
C PHE A 166 5.86 20.25 -3.82
N GLU A 167 6.64 19.32 -4.38
CA GLU A 167 7.33 19.48 -5.67
C GLU A 167 6.34 19.36 -6.82
N ARG A 168 6.00 20.50 -7.42
CA ARG A 168 5.36 20.55 -8.73
C ARG A 168 6.44 20.42 -9.80
N GLU A 169 6.88 19.21 -10.09
CA GLU A 169 7.72 19.01 -11.26
C GLU A 169 6.88 18.91 -12.54
N GLU A 170 6.98 19.95 -13.34
CA GLU A 170 6.76 19.86 -14.78
C GLU A 170 7.85 18.96 -15.36
N ILE A 171 7.56 17.66 -15.45
CA ILE A 171 8.42 16.72 -16.16
C ILE A 171 8.56 17.22 -17.61
N GLU A 172 9.74 17.76 -17.95
CA GLU A 172 10.08 18.19 -19.30
C GLU A 172 10.05 16.99 -20.24
N GLN A 173 9.58 17.20 -21.47
CA GLN A 173 9.50 16.13 -22.48
C GLN A 173 10.85 15.45 -22.76
N ALA A 174 11.98 16.11 -22.44
CA ALA A 174 13.33 15.57 -22.55
C ALA A 174 13.61 14.40 -21.57
N GLU A 175 12.93 14.34 -20.43
CA GLU A 175 13.07 13.25 -19.44
C GLU A 175 12.27 12.00 -19.83
N ILE A 176 11.14 12.19 -20.52
CA ILE A 176 10.28 11.13 -21.04
C ILE A 176 11.00 10.35 -22.16
N GLU A 177 11.88 11.00 -22.91
CA GLU A 177 12.63 10.36 -24.01
C GLU A 177 13.79 9.49 -23.50
N LYS A 178 14.42 9.86 -22.38
CA LYS A 178 15.37 8.98 -21.67
C LYS A 178 14.67 7.70 -21.18
N LEU A 179 13.43 7.78 -20.71
CA LEU A 179 12.68 6.60 -20.23
C LEU A 179 12.35 5.54 -21.30
N LYS A 180 12.64 5.77 -22.59
CA LYS A 180 12.36 4.83 -23.70
C LYS A 180 13.46 3.81 -23.96
N GLN A 181 14.62 3.90 -23.29
CA GLN A 181 15.70 2.92 -23.44
C GLN A 181 15.62 1.87 -22.33
N GLY A 182 15.52 0.59 -22.70
CA GLY A 182 15.34 -0.53 -21.77
C GLY A 182 16.38 -0.61 -20.64
N ASP A 183 17.58 -0.06 -20.86
CA ASP A 183 18.67 -0.01 -19.89
C ASP A 183 18.44 0.97 -18.72
N LEU A 184 17.56 1.96 -18.87
CA LEU A 184 17.31 2.95 -17.80
C LEU A 184 16.36 2.45 -16.71
N LEU A 185 15.41 1.57 -17.05
CA LEU A 185 14.58 0.91 -16.03
C LEU A 185 15.45 -0.03 -15.18
N GLU A 186 16.28 -0.85 -15.81
CA GLU A 186 17.20 -1.73 -15.09
C GLU A 186 18.20 -0.92 -14.25
N SER A 187 18.70 0.21 -14.76
CA SER A 187 19.57 1.13 -14.02
C SER A 187 18.85 1.77 -12.83
N ALA A 188 17.63 2.28 -13.01
CA ALA A 188 16.83 2.87 -11.92
C ALA A 188 16.42 1.83 -10.86
N PHE A 189 16.13 0.59 -11.27
CA PHE A 189 15.85 -0.50 -10.34
C PHE A 189 17.11 -0.94 -9.59
N SER A 190 18.27 -0.97 -10.25
CA SER A 190 19.56 -1.25 -9.62
C SER A 190 19.95 -0.13 -8.64
N GLU A 191 19.70 1.13 -8.98
CA GLU A 191 19.91 2.28 -8.10
C GLU A 191 18.98 2.22 -6.88
N PHE A 192 17.69 1.96 -7.08
CA PHE A 192 16.73 1.75 -6.00
C PHE A 192 17.10 0.56 -5.10
N ALA A 193 17.59 -0.55 -5.68
CA ALA A 193 18.10 -1.69 -4.93
C ALA A 193 19.34 -1.33 -4.10
N SER A 194 20.19 -0.44 -4.61
CA SER A 194 21.40 0.04 -3.92
C SER A 194 21.06 0.96 -2.74
N GLU A 195 20.01 1.78 -2.86
CA GLU A 195 19.54 2.67 -1.79
C GLU A 195 18.82 1.92 -0.66
N SER A 196 18.01 0.90 -1.00
CA SER A 196 17.30 0.13 0.01
C SER A 196 16.97 -1.29 -0.45
N LYS A 197 17.94 -2.19 -0.30
CA LYS A 197 17.76 -3.63 -0.51
C LYS A 197 16.49 -4.21 0.17
N PRO A 198 16.16 -3.89 1.44
CA PRO A 198 14.94 -4.41 2.08
C PRO A 198 13.62 -3.90 1.45
N LEU A 199 13.62 -2.69 0.88
CA LEU A 199 12.45 -2.19 0.14
C LEU A 199 12.34 -2.85 -1.22
N TYR A 200 13.45 -2.94 -1.95
CA TYR A 200 13.50 -3.61 -3.25
C TYR A 200 13.04 -5.07 -3.13
N GLU A 201 13.59 -5.82 -2.18
CA GLU A 201 13.19 -7.20 -1.93
C GLU A 201 11.69 -7.32 -1.63
N SER A 202 11.12 -6.42 -0.82
CA SER A 202 9.70 -6.51 -0.46
C SER A 202 8.74 -6.05 -1.56
N LEU A 203 9.12 -5.04 -2.34
CA LEU A 203 8.30 -4.43 -3.40
C LEU A 203 8.45 -5.11 -4.75
N ILE A 204 9.55 -5.80 -5.01
CA ILE A 204 9.83 -6.46 -6.30
C ILE A 204 10.11 -7.94 -6.06
N GLY A 205 11.19 -8.30 -5.37
CA GLY A 205 11.64 -9.69 -5.26
C GLY A 205 10.58 -10.66 -4.67
N GLU A 206 9.88 -10.25 -3.61
CA GLU A 206 8.79 -11.04 -3.03
C GLU A 206 7.60 -11.17 -3.98
N ARG A 207 7.33 -10.18 -4.82
CA ARG A 207 6.26 -10.25 -5.82
C ARG A 207 6.64 -11.18 -6.95
N ASP A 208 7.89 -11.14 -7.41
CA ASP A 208 8.39 -12.09 -8.42
C ASP A 208 8.28 -13.52 -7.90
N ALA A 209 8.66 -13.76 -6.64
CA ALA A 209 8.53 -15.07 -6.00
C ALA A 209 7.06 -15.50 -5.85
N PHE A 210 6.16 -14.58 -5.51
CA PHE A 210 4.73 -14.83 -5.44
C PHE A 210 4.15 -15.17 -6.81
N MET A 211 4.47 -14.37 -7.85
CA MET A 211 3.99 -14.57 -9.22
C MET A 211 4.48 -15.89 -9.81
N ALA A 212 5.76 -16.23 -9.63
CA ALA A 212 6.34 -17.50 -10.08
C ALA A 212 5.61 -18.69 -9.41
N ALA A 213 5.40 -18.61 -8.09
CA ALA A 213 4.69 -19.64 -7.35
C ALA A 213 3.22 -19.71 -7.75
N ARG A 214 2.56 -18.56 -7.97
CA ARG A 214 1.15 -18.52 -8.36
C ARG A 214 0.92 -19.10 -9.75
N LEU A 215 1.78 -18.80 -10.71
CA LEU A 215 1.75 -19.42 -12.05
C LEU A 215 1.86 -20.95 -11.96
N ARG A 216 2.83 -21.46 -11.20
CA ARG A 216 3.02 -22.89 -10.98
C ARG A 216 1.80 -23.53 -10.29
N GLN A 217 1.20 -22.82 -9.35
CA GLN A 217 0.00 -23.27 -8.64
C GLN A 217 -1.21 -23.36 -9.57
N GLU A 218 -1.45 -22.36 -10.41
CA GLU A 218 -2.55 -22.35 -11.39
C GLU A 218 -2.41 -23.48 -12.40
N VAL A 219 -1.19 -23.71 -12.91
CA VAL A 219 -0.89 -24.84 -13.80
C VAL A 219 -1.22 -26.16 -13.11
N ALA A 220 -0.75 -26.36 -11.88
CA ALA A 220 -1.02 -27.59 -11.12
C ALA A 220 -2.53 -27.82 -10.87
N GLN A 221 -3.30 -26.75 -10.64
CA GLN A 221 -4.74 -26.82 -10.41
C GLN A 221 -5.55 -27.00 -11.71
N SER A 222 -5.01 -26.56 -12.84
CA SER A 222 -5.66 -26.62 -14.16
C SER A 222 -5.43 -27.97 -14.88
N VAL A 223 -4.72 -28.92 -14.28
CA VAL A 223 -4.46 -30.26 -14.86
C VAL A 223 -5.50 -31.27 -14.35
N PRO A 224 -6.36 -31.86 -15.21
CA PRO A 224 -7.04 -33.10 -14.89
C PRO A 224 -6.02 -34.24 -14.78
N VAL A 225 -6.13 -35.05 -13.72
CA VAL A 225 -5.22 -36.15 -13.36
C VAL A 225 -4.97 -37.15 -14.52
N GLU A 226 -5.85 -37.19 -15.52
CA GLU A 226 -5.83 -38.16 -16.61
C GLU A 226 -5.10 -37.69 -17.88
N SER A 227 -4.73 -36.41 -18.00
CA SER A 227 -4.20 -35.82 -19.26
C SER A 227 -2.71 -35.43 -19.21
N ALA A 228 -1.95 -35.93 -18.24
CA ALA A 228 -0.54 -35.57 -18.02
C ALA A 228 0.45 -36.04 -19.13
N GLY A 229 -0.05 -36.51 -20.28
CA GLY A 229 0.76 -37.23 -21.27
C GLY A 229 1.06 -36.53 -22.60
N THR A 230 0.35 -35.48 -23.03
CA THR A 230 0.36 -35.18 -24.50
C THR A 230 0.24 -33.74 -24.99
N GLN A 231 0.16 -32.70 -24.16
CA GLN A 231 0.19 -31.32 -24.68
C GLN A 231 1.11 -30.39 -23.90
N ASN A 232 2.10 -29.81 -24.61
CA ASN A 232 2.83 -28.62 -24.15
C ASN A 232 1.81 -27.48 -24.06
N ARG A 233 1.53 -27.00 -22.85
CA ARG A 233 0.65 -25.85 -22.63
C ARG A 233 1.39 -24.55 -22.87
N ARG A 234 0.68 -23.54 -23.35
CA ARG A 234 1.19 -22.19 -23.56
C ARG A 234 0.42 -21.19 -22.72
N VAL A 235 1.13 -20.43 -21.89
CA VAL A 235 0.54 -19.38 -21.05
C VAL A 235 1.14 -18.04 -21.44
N LEU A 236 0.29 -17.10 -21.85
CA LEU A 236 0.71 -15.71 -22.01
C LEU A 236 0.76 -15.04 -20.64
N VAL A 237 1.89 -14.49 -20.26
CA VAL A 237 2.09 -13.80 -18.98
C VAL A 237 2.39 -12.34 -19.25
N VAL A 238 1.48 -11.44 -18.85
CA VAL A 238 1.62 -9.99 -19.04
C VAL A 238 1.95 -9.34 -17.71
N ILE A 239 3.16 -8.80 -17.60
CA ILE A 239 3.68 -8.15 -16.40
C ILE A 239 4.36 -6.83 -16.72
N GLY A 240 4.63 -6.01 -15.72
CA GLY A 240 5.50 -4.85 -15.82
C GLY A 240 6.94 -5.26 -16.10
N ALA A 241 7.66 -4.50 -16.93
CA ALA A 241 9.02 -4.84 -17.37
C ALA A 241 10.02 -5.03 -16.22
N GLY A 242 9.83 -4.34 -15.08
CA GLY A 242 10.68 -4.48 -13.89
C GLY A 242 10.64 -5.87 -13.24
N HIS A 243 9.59 -6.66 -13.51
CA HIS A 243 9.41 -8.00 -12.97
C HIS A 243 9.93 -9.11 -13.91
N LEU A 244 10.21 -8.79 -15.18
CA LEU A 244 10.50 -9.78 -16.22
C LEU A 244 11.66 -10.70 -15.85
N LYS A 245 12.84 -10.11 -15.61
CA LYS A 245 14.06 -10.84 -15.27
C LYS A 245 13.89 -11.68 -14.00
N GLY A 246 13.39 -11.08 -12.93
CA GLY A 246 13.22 -11.74 -11.63
C GLY A 246 12.21 -12.90 -11.69
N LEU A 247 11.06 -12.68 -12.35
CA LEU A 247 10.05 -13.71 -12.55
C LEU A 247 10.60 -14.87 -13.38
N CYS A 248 11.26 -14.60 -14.50
CA CYS A 248 11.77 -15.65 -15.39
C CYS A 248 12.89 -16.47 -14.74
N THR A 249 13.78 -15.84 -13.95
CA THR A 249 14.76 -16.56 -13.12
C THR A 249 14.07 -17.47 -12.10
N LEU A 250 13.09 -16.95 -11.35
CA LEU A 250 12.37 -17.74 -10.35
C LEU A 250 11.51 -18.84 -10.98
N LEU A 251 10.93 -18.61 -12.14
CA LEU A 251 10.25 -19.66 -12.90
C LEU A 251 11.23 -20.78 -13.27
N ARG A 252 12.51 -20.53 -13.51
CA ARG A 252 13.49 -21.60 -13.79
C ARG A 252 13.99 -22.29 -12.52
N GLU A 253 14.22 -21.52 -11.46
CA GLU A 253 15.03 -21.98 -10.32
C GLU A 253 14.22 -22.31 -9.06
N GLN A 254 13.06 -21.68 -8.84
CA GLN A 254 12.27 -21.84 -7.61
C GLN A 254 11.84 -23.31 -7.45
N GLN A 255 12.17 -23.94 -6.33
CA GLN A 255 11.84 -25.36 -6.09
C GLN A 255 10.79 -25.57 -5.01
N GLU A 256 10.51 -24.54 -4.19
CA GLU A 256 9.54 -24.65 -3.11
C GLU A 256 8.15 -25.02 -3.62
N ASP A 257 7.34 -25.59 -2.72
CA ASP A 257 5.93 -25.87 -2.98
C ASP A 257 5.18 -24.58 -3.38
N PRO A 258 4.58 -24.51 -4.58
CA PRO A 258 3.85 -23.34 -5.06
C PRO A 258 2.77 -22.87 -4.09
N ALA A 259 1.97 -23.81 -3.54
CA ALA A 259 0.83 -23.47 -2.69
C ALA A 259 1.30 -22.89 -1.35
N GLY A 260 2.29 -23.52 -0.73
CA GLY A 260 2.92 -23.04 0.51
C GLY A 260 3.56 -21.66 0.34
N LYS A 261 4.29 -21.42 -0.76
CA LYS A 261 4.95 -20.14 -1.03
C LYS A 261 3.94 -19.01 -1.24
N VAL A 262 2.87 -19.27 -2.00
CA VAL A 262 1.76 -18.32 -2.19
C VAL A 262 1.11 -17.99 -0.84
N ALA A 263 0.81 -19.01 -0.01
CA ALA A 263 0.19 -18.80 1.29
C ALA A 263 1.07 -17.98 2.25
N GLU A 264 2.38 -18.26 2.27
CA GLU A 264 3.36 -17.51 3.07
C GLU A 264 3.37 -16.03 2.68
N LEU A 265 3.56 -15.76 1.38
CA LEU A 265 3.73 -14.42 0.85
C LEU A 265 2.42 -13.61 0.80
N ALA A 266 1.26 -14.27 0.76
CA ALA A 266 -0.07 -13.65 0.86
C ALA A 266 -0.37 -13.06 2.25
N THR A 267 0.36 -13.48 3.29
CA THR A 267 0.17 -12.99 4.65
C THR A 267 1.19 -11.92 5.03
N THR A 268 0.83 -11.04 5.96
CA THR A 268 1.78 -10.07 6.52
C THR A 268 2.50 -10.68 7.73
N PRO A 269 3.84 -10.59 7.83
CA PRO A 269 4.58 -11.14 8.95
C PRO A 269 4.15 -10.49 10.27
N ALA A 270 4.19 -11.23 11.38
CA ALA A 270 3.66 -10.77 12.66
C ALA A 270 4.25 -9.42 13.10
N LYS A 271 3.44 -8.59 13.76
CA LYS A 271 3.91 -7.31 14.32
C LYS A 271 4.95 -7.58 15.41
N ALA A 272 6.03 -6.82 15.42
CA ALA A 272 6.97 -6.81 16.54
C ALA A 272 6.21 -6.47 17.84
N ARG A 273 6.31 -7.36 18.83
CA ARG A 273 5.60 -7.21 20.12
C ARG A 273 6.37 -6.32 21.12
N TRP A 274 7.67 -6.12 20.92
CA TRP A 274 8.52 -5.39 21.87
C TRP A 274 8.11 -3.92 22.10
N PRO A 275 7.65 -3.12 21.10
CA PRO A 275 7.26 -1.73 21.37
C PRO A 275 6.02 -1.65 22.24
N LYS A 276 5.11 -2.63 22.12
CA LYS A 276 3.92 -2.74 22.97
C LYS A 276 4.32 -2.96 24.43
N TRP A 277 5.28 -3.85 24.66
CA TRP A 277 5.78 -4.14 26.01
C TRP A 277 6.60 -2.98 26.59
N LEU A 278 7.40 -2.30 25.77
CA LEU A 278 8.13 -1.10 26.21
C LEU A 278 7.16 0.03 26.61
N ALA A 279 6.13 0.30 25.81
CA ALA A 279 5.10 1.28 26.14
C ALA A 279 4.34 0.92 27.43
N ALA A 280 3.97 -0.36 27.59
CA ALA A 280 3.32 -0.83 28.81
C ALA A 280 4.23 -0.70 30.04
N ALA A 281 5.52 -1.02 29.92
CA ALA A 281 6.49 -0.88 31.00
C ALA A 281 6.69 0.58 31.41
N LEU A 282 6.79 1.51 30.45
CA LEU A 282 6.91 2.94 30.73
C LEU A 282 5.69 3.49 31.47
N VAL A 283 4.49 3.11 31.03
CA VAL A 283 3.23 3.48 31.70
C VAL A 283 3.19 2.92 33.13
N LEU A 284 3.54 1.65 33.31
CA LEU A 284 3.59 1.02 34.63
C LEU A 284 4.59 1.71 35.56
N LEU A 285 5.74 2.13 35.03
CA LEU A 285 6.75 2.89 35.77
C LEU A 285 6.20 4.24 36.25
N VAL A 286 5.46 4.97 35.41
CA VAL A 286 4.84 6.25 35.80
C VAL A 286 3.82 6.03 36.92
N PHE A 287 2.94 5.02 36.81
CA PHE A 287 1.97 4.73 37.87
C PHE A 287 2.62 4.23 39.16
N ALA A 288 3.70 3.45 39.06
CA ALA A 288 4.50 3.05 40.22
C ALA A 288 5.14 4.26 40.91
N ALA A 289 5.64 5.22 40.14
CA ALA A 289 6.20 6.47 40.66
C ALA A 289 5.13 7.31 41.38
N ILE A 290 3.92 7.42 40.82
CA ILE A 290 2.78 8.09 41.48
C ILE A 290 2.39 7.36 42.78
N ALA A 291 2.30 6.03 42.75
CA ALA A 291 1.96 5.24 43.95
C ALA A 291 3.02 5.38 45.05
N TRP A 292 4.30 5.39 44.66
CA TRP A 292 5.42 5.64 45.58
C TRP A 292 5.39 7.07 46.15
N ALA A 293 5.02 8.06 45.35
CA ALA A 293 4.82 9.43 45.81
C ALA A 293 3.71 9.51 46.88
N PHE A 294 2.58 8.82 46.67
CA PHE A 294 1.51 8.70 47.69
C PHE A 294 1.98 8.01 48.97
N HIS A 295 2.81 6.98 48.85
CA HIS A 295 3.38 6.28 50.01
C HIS A 295 4.30 7.19 50.84
N ARG A 296 5.06 8.07 50.19
CA ARG A 296 5.92 9.06 50.84
C ARG A 296 5.14 10.21 51.47
N ASN A 297 4.22 10.81 50.73
CA ASN A 297 3.44 11.97 51.15
C ASN A 297 2.18 12.13 50.25
N ALA A 298 1.01 12.25 50.88
CA ALA A 298 -0.25 12.48 50.16
C ALA A 298 -0.23 13.73 49.27
N ALA A 299 0.46 14.80 49.69
CA ALA A 299 0.60 16.01 48.88
C ALA A 299 1.42 15.77 47.60
N LEU A 300 2.53 15.03 47.69
CA LEU A 300 3.37 14.69 46.55
C LEU A 300 2.64 13.76 45.58
N GLY A 301 1.94 12.76 46.10
CA GLY A 301 1.10 11.89 45.27
C GLY A 301 0.01 12.65 44.52
N THR A 302 -0.65 13.60 45.19
CA THR A 302 -1.68 14.46 44.57
C THR A 302 -1.08 15.34 43.48
N GLN A 303 0.10 15.93 43.72
CA GLN A 303 0.80 16.72 42.70
C GLN A 303 1.20 15.88 41.49
N ALA A 304 1.73 14.67 41.70
CA ALA A 304 2.12 13.77 40.61
C ALA A 304 0.90 13.32 39.79
N LEU A 305 -0.22 13.01 40.45
CA LEU A 305 -1.48 12.66 39.78
C LEU A 305 -2.07 13.85 39.01
N MET A 306 -2.06 15.05 39.60
CA MET A 306 -2.48 16.27 38.92
C MET A 306 -1.60 16.57 37.72
N ALA A 307 -0.29 16.41 37.83
CA ALA A 307 0.63 16.55 36.71
C ALA A 307 0.28 15.56 35.59
N TRP A 308 0.06 14.28 35.92
CA TRP A 308 -0.38 13.30 34.92
C TRP A 308 -1.63 13.77 34.16
N VAL A 309 -2.67 14.18 34.87
CA VAL A 309 -3.94 14.64 34.28
C VAL A 309 -3.76 15.91 33.46
N LEU A 310 -3.08 16.92 34.00
CA LEU A 310 -2.95 18.24 33.37
C LEU A 310 -2.04 18.20 32.15
N PHE A 311 -0.94 17.46 32.19
CA PHE A 311 -0.07 17.32 31.02
C PHE A 311 -0.75 16.50 29.93
N THR A 312 -1.26 15.31 30.24
CA THR A 312 -1.90 14.46 29.20
C THR A 312 -3.17 15.09 28.66
N GLY A 313 -4.07 15.55 29.53
CA GLY A 313 -5.32 16.22 29.16
C GLY A 313 -5.10 17.58 28.51
N GLY A 314 -4.20 18.39 29.06
CA GLY A 314 -3.93 19.75 28.58
C GLY A 314 -3.32 19.77 27.18
N PHE A 315 -2.28 18.97 26.91
CA PHE A 315 -1.70 18.89 25.57
C PHE A 315 -2.66 18.27 24.55
N ALA A 316 -3.49 17.30 24.97
CA ALA A 316 -4.56 16.76 24.12
C ALA A 316 -5.61 17.84 23.78
N ALA A 317 -6.02 18.65 24.74
CA ALA A 317 -6.94 19.77 24.55
C ALA A 317 -6.35 20.85 23.63
N ILE A 318 -5.06 21.18 23.77
CA ILE A 318 -4.33 22.07 22.86
C ILE A 318 -4.35 21.51 21.42
N GLY A 319 -4.16 20.20 21.25
CA GLY A 319 -4.27 19.54 19.96
C GLY A 319 -5.67 19.70 19.33
N ALA A 320 -6.74 19.52 20.13
CA ALA A 320 -8.11 19.72 19.67
C ALA A 320 -8.40 21.19 19.32
N LEU A 321 -7.89 22.13 20.11
CA LEU A 321 -7.98 23.57 19.87
C LEU A 321 -7.28 23.95 18.56
N ALA A 322 -6.06 23.46 18.35
CA ALA A 322 -5.28 23.71 17.13
C ALA A 322 -5.99 23.15 15.88
N ALA A 323 -6.72 22.05 16.01
CA ALA A 323 -7.55 21.50 14.93
C ALA A 323 -8.82 22.34 14.64
N GLY A 324 -9.10 23.40 15.41
CA GLY A 324 -10.37 24.12 15.34
C GLY A 324 -11.56 23.29 15.83
N GLY A 325 -11.31 22.35 16.75
CA GLY A 325 -12.31 21.47 17.32
C GLY A 325 -13.41 22.22 18.06
N HIS A 326 -14.60 21.64 18.09
CA HIS A 326 -15.70 22.08 18.92
C HIS A 326 -15.35 21.99 20.43
N PRO A 327 -15.87 22.86 21.31
CA PRO A 327 -15.64 22.76 22.76
C PRO A 327 -15.89 21.37 23.35
N LEU A 328 -16.87 20.64 22.83
CA LEU A 328 -17.15 19.25 23.24
C LEU A 328 -16.04 18.27 22.82
N SER A 329 -15.39 18.46 21.68
CA SER A 329 -14.26 17.62 21.26
C SER A 329 -13.02 17.92 22.08
N ILE A 330 -12.79 19.18 22.44
CA ILE A 330 -11.72 19.62 23.35
C ILE A 330 -11.91 19.03 24.75
N LEU A 331 -13.12 19.09 25.31
CA LEU A 331 -13.43 18.47 26.60
C LEU A 331 -13.26 16.95 26.55
N ALA A 332 -13.74 16.31 25.48
CA ALA A 332 -13.58 14.88 25.27
C ALA A 332 -12.10 14.47 25.19
N ALA A 333 -11.26 15.27 24.52
CA ALA A 333 -9.81 15.08 24.47
C ALA A 333 -9.17 15.15 25.86
N PHE A 334 -9.50 16.20 26.62
CA PHE A 334 -8.97 16.44 27.98
C PHE A 334 -9.28 15.30 28.93
N ILE A 335 -10.51 14.78 28.91
CA ILE A 335 -10.95 13.68 29.79
C ILE A 335 -10.38 12.33 29.32
N ALA A 336 -10.32 12.10 28.00
CA ALA A 336 -9.90 10.81 27.45
C ALA A 336 -8.40 10.55 27.61
N ALA A 337 -7.55 11.56 27.49
CA ALA A 337 -6.10 11.40 27.46
C ALA A 337 -5.50 10.78 28.74
N PRO A 338 -5.84 11.22 29.97
CA PRO A 338 -5.31 10.63 31.20
C PRO A 338 -5.74 9.16 31.39
N ILE A 339 -6.87 8.76 30.80
CA ILE A 339 -7.49 7.44 30.97
C ILE A 339 -6.97 6.43 29.92
N LYS A 340 -6.28 6.88 28.87
CA LYS A 340 -5.77 6.04 27.77
C LYS A 340 -5.02 4.78 28.25
N PRO A 341 -4.14 4.81 29.27
CA PRO A 341 -3.50 3.60 29.80
C PRO A 341 -4.45 2.46 30.17
N PHE A 342 -5.66 2.80 30.64
CA PHE A 342 -6.67 1.85 31.11
C PHE A 342 -7.64 1.44 29.99
N ARG A 343 -7.53 2.03 28.80
CA ARG A 343 -8.39 1.78 27.63
C ARG A 343 -7.55 1.43 26.40
N PRO A 344 -6.85 0.28 26.41
CA PRO A 344 -6.01 -0.12 25.29
C PRO A 344 -6.84 -0.26 24.01
N GLY A 345 -6.45 0.46 22.95
CA GLY A 345 -7.02 0.36 21.60
C GLY A 345 -7.85 1.56 21.13
N ILE A 346 -8.24 2.48 22.03
CA ILE A 346 -8.96 3.71 21.64
C ILE A 346 -8.10 4.93 22.06
N PRO A 347 -7.44 5.63 21.10
CA PRO A 347 -6.68 6.83 21.44
C PRO A 347 -7.62 7.97 21.85
N ALA A 348 -7.12 8.90 22.66
CA ALA A 348 -7.88 10.10 23.05
C ALA A 348 -8.34 10.93 21.85
N GLY A 349 -7.51 10.98 20.78
CA GLY A 349 -7.89 11.59 19.52
C GLY A 349 -9.08 10.91 18.84
N GLY A 350 -9.25 9.59 19.01
CA GLY A 350 -10.43 8.87 18.54
C GLY A 350 -11.71 9.34 19.24
N ILE A 351 -11.66 9.51 20.56
CA ILE A 351 -12.81 9.99 21.35
C ILE A 351 -13.12 11.45 21.01
N SER A 352 -12.10 12.31 20.90
CA SER A 352 -12.27 13.70 20.45
C SER A 352 -12.86 13.79 19.04
N ALA A 353 -12.34 13.01 18.09
CA ALA A 353 -12.82 13.00 16.72
C ALA A 353 -14.24 12.44 16.59
N MET A 354 -14.62 11.44 17.40
CA MET A 354 -16.00 10.98 17.49
C MET A 354 -16.93 12.07 18.00
N ALA A 355 -16.53 12.80 19.05
CA ALA A 355 -17.29 13.94 19.55
C ALA A 355 -17.41 15.05 18.49
N GLU A 356 -16.33 15.34 17.76
CA GLU A 356 -16.32 16.31 16.66
C GLU A 356 -17.28 15.89 15.53
N ALA A 357 -17.19 14.64 15.07
CA ALA A 357 -18.04 14.11 14.01
C ALA A 357 -19.50 14.01 14.43
N TRP A 358 -19.78 13.79 15.71
CA TRP A 358 -21.15 13.74 16.22
C TRP A 358 -21.80 15.12 16.25
N VAL A 359 -21.05 16.15 16.66
CA VAL A 359 -21.52 17.53 16.75
C VAL A 359 -21.54 18.21 15.37
N ARG A 360 -20.45 18.09 14.60
CA ARG A 360 -20.30 18.63 13.25
C ARG A 360 -20.35 17.51 12.21
N ARG A 361 -21.51 16.87 12.10
CA ARG A 361 -21.73 15.75 11.17
C ARG A 361 -21.19 16.06 9.77
N PRO A 362 -20.26 15.23 9.26
CA PRO A 362 -19.82 15.30 7.87
C PRO A 362 -21.00 14.99 6.93
N ARG A 363 -21.14 15.75 5.85
CA ARG A 363 -22.15 15.54 4.81
C ARG A 363 -21.50 14.88 3.60
N VAL A 364 -22.32 14.28 2.73
CA VAL A 364 -21.86 13.63 1.49
C VAL A 364 -21.01 14.57 0.64
N VAL A 365 -21.43 15.83 0.50
CA VAL A 365 -20.67 16.87 -0.23
C VAL A 365 -19.28 17.12 0.35
N ASP A 366 -19.11 17.00 1.68
CA ASP A 366 -17.79 17.17 2.31
C ASP A 366 -16.83 16.02 1.94
N PHE A 367 -17.35 14.86 1.51
CA PHE A 367 -16.53 13.75 1.00
C PHE A 367 -16.15 13.96 -0.47
N ASP A 368 -17.07 14.48 -1.28
CA ASP A 368 -16.82 14.74 -2.71
C ASP A 368 -15.69 15.76 -2.92
N THR A 369 -15.64 16.81 -2.08
CA THR A 369 -14.61 17.85 -2.16
C THR A 369 -13.34 17.52 -1.36
N LEU A 370 -13.35 16.46 -0.56
CA LEU A 370 -12.26 16.12 0.36
C LEU A 370 -10.91 16.00 -0.34
N ARG A 371 -10.93 15.39 -1.53
CA ARG A 371 -9.75 15.17 -2.36
C ARG A 371 -9.07 16.47 -2.76
N ASP A 372 -9.85 17.49 -3.12
CA ASP A 372 -9.34 18.78 -3.59
C ASP A 372 -8.99 19.71 -2.42
N ASP A 373 -9.75 19.59 -1.32
CA ASP A 373 -9.55 20.37 -0.10
C ASP A 373 -8.25 19.98 0.63
N ILE A 374 -7.90 18.69 0.72
CA ILE A 374 -6.70 18.22 1.46
C ILE A 374 -5.38 18.69 0.82
N VAL A 375 -5.38 18.98 -0.49
CA VAL A 375 -4.20 19.49 -1.20
C VAL A 375 -3.81 20.90 -0.71
N HIS A 376 -4.76 21.66 -0.20
CA HIS A 376 -4.53 23.01 0.29
C HIS A 376 -4.51 23.00 1.82
N TRP A 377 -3.49 23.62 2.43
CA TRP A 377 -3.36 23.73 3.89
C TRP A 377 -4.66 24.23 4.57
N SER A 378 -5.31 25.25 4.00
CA SER A 378 -6.55 25.79 4.57
C SER A 378 -7.75 24.83 4.49
N GLY A 379 -7.74 23.88 3.54
CA GLY A 379 -8.82 22.92 3.36
C GLY A 379 -8.95 21.94 4.54
N TRP A 380 -7.85 21.65 5.24
CA TRP A 380 -7.85 20.86 6.48
C TRP A 380 -8.71 21.46 7.59
N TRP A 381 -8.80 22.80 7.66
CA TRP A 381 -9.64 23.50 8.64
C TRP A 381 -11.01 23.87 8.09
N LYS A 382 -11.27 23.79 6.78
CA LYS A 382 -12.56 24.14 6.18
C LYS A 382 -13.47 22.91 6.02
N ASN A 383 -12.94 21.82 5.48
CA ASN A 383 -13.69 20.60 5.23
C ASN A 383 -13.96 19.85 6.54
N ARG A 384 -15.21 19.40 6.76
CA ARG A 384 -15.62 18.76 8.01
C ARG A 384 -14.98 17.39 8.23
N VAL A 385 -14.78 16.62 7.15
CA VAL A 385 -14.11 15.32 7.20
C VAL A 385 -12.62 15.54 7.49
N ALA A 386 -11.96 16.44 6.76
CA ALA A 386 -10.55 16.76 6.96
C ALA A 386 -10.29 17.29 8.39
N ARG A 387 -11.16 18.16 8.91
CA ARG A 387 -11.06 18.68 10.28
C ARG A 387 -11.20 17.58 11.34
N THR A 388 -12.09 16.62 11.12
CA THR A 388 -12.26 15.47 12.03
C THR A 388 -10.98 14.62 12.08
N LEU A 389 -10.34 14.39 10.93
CA LEU A 389 -9.05 13.68 10.84
C LEU A 389 -7.90 14.48 11.46
N LEU A 390 -7.88 15.79 11.23
CA LEU A 390 -6.92 16.70 11.83
C LEU A 390 -7.03 16.70 13.36
N ASN A 391 -8.27 16.76 13.88
CA ASN A 391 -8.54 16.67 15.31
C ASN A 391 -8.05 15.34 15.89
N PHE A 392 -8.36 14.21 15.25
CA PHE A 392 -7.82 12.90 15.65
C PHE A 392 -6.28 12.93 15.75
N PHE A 393 -5.62 13.47 14.74
CA PHE A 393 -4.16 13.48 14.64
C PHE A 393 -3.53 14.40 15.71
N LEU A 394 -3.92 15.67 15.76
CA LEU A 394 -3.34 16.66 16.68
C LEU A 394 -3.59 16.31 18.15
N VAL A 395 -4.77 15.78 18.49
CA VAL A 395 -5.04 15.28 19.85
C VAL A 395 -4.17 14.09 20.19
N SER A 396 -3.94 13.17 19.24
CA SER A 396 -3.07 12.00 19.47
C SER A 396 -1.62 12.42 19.68
N VAL A 397 -1.11 13.37 18.89
CA VAL A 397 0.22 13.97 19.09
C VAL A 397 0.30 14.68 20.43
N GLY A 398 -0.68 15.51 20.77
CA GLY A 398 -0.75 16.18 22.06
C GLY A 398 -0.76 15.21 23.24
N THR A 399 -1.50 14.10 23.13
CA THR A 399 -1.51 13.05 24.16
C THR A 399 -0.12 12.44 24.35
N ILE A 400 0.61 12.15 23.26
CA ILE A 400 1.97 11.60 23.31
C ILE A 400 2.92 12.59 23.99
N VAL A 401 2.91 13.86 23.56
CA VAL A 401 3.72 14.92 24.18
C VAL A 401 3.42 15.03 25.66
N GLY A 402 2.13 15.04 26.03
CA GLY A 402 1.69 15.09 27.42
C GLY A 402 2.16 13.88 28.25
N GLU A 403 2.14 12.67 27.71
CA GLU A 403 2.63 11.46 28.39
C GLU A 403 4.14 11.56 28.71
N TYR A 404 4.95 12.01 27.75
CA TYR A 404 6.39 12.20 27.96
C TYR A 404 6.69 13.35 28.93
N SER A 405 6.03 14.49 28.78
CA SER A 405 6.20 15.64 29.68
C SER A 405 5.76 15.32 31.10
N ALA A 406 4.65 14.61 31.28
CA ALA A 406 4.18 14.13 32.57
C ALA A 406 5.20 13.20 33.22
N GLY A 407 5.69 12.19 32.46
CA GLY A 407 6.69 11.23 32.97
C GLY A 407 7.97 11.91 33.43
N ILE A 408 8.52 12.84 32.63
CA ILE A 408 9.73 13.60 32.99
C ILE A 408 9.48 14.48 34.22
N HIS A 409 8.34 15.17 34.27
CA HIS A 409 8.00 16.06 35.38
C HIS A 409 7.82 15.29 36.70
N ILE A 410 7.06 14.20 36.68
CA ILE A 410 6.85 13.33 37.85
C ILE A 410 8.18 12.76 38.31
N PHE A 411 9.00 12.23 37.41
CA PHE A 411 10.30 11.68 37.79
C PHE A 411 11.22 12.73 38.42
N LYS A 412 11.30 13.93 37.85
CA LYS A 412 12.06 15.05 38.43
C LYS A 412 11.53 15.53 39.77
N SER A 413 10.24 15.38 40.06
CA SER A 413 9.66 15.76 41.35
C SER A 413 9.93 14.76 42.48
N LEU A 414 10.46 13.57 42.13
CA LEU A 414 10.71 12.46 43.05
C LEU A 414 12.20 12.23 43.36
N ILE A 415 13.09 12.84 42.57
CA ILE A 415 14.53 12.99 42.85
C ILE A 415 14.72 14.30 43.61
#